data_AF-A0A7W1T1H9-F1
#
_entry.id   AF-A0A7W1T1H9-F1
#
_cell.length_a   1.000
_cell.length_b   1.000
_cell.length_c   1.000
_cell.angle_alpha   90.00
_cell.angle_beta   90.00
_cell.angle_gamma   90.00
#
_symmetry.space_group_name_H-M   'P 1'
#
loop_
_entity.id
_entity.type
_entity.pdbx_description
1 polymer ?
#
loop_
_entity_poly.entity_id
_entity_poly.type
_entity_poly.pdbx_seq_one_letter_code
_entity_poly.pdbx_strand_id
1 'polypeptide(L)'
;MRHWGWVIFVSSLMLAGGAVGQDLRTQCGVNPSRQVETIDASRHSYQFRMGGKIDGPMTRDPIGYWAYDQYWEPNVSVRMENIGDTPVVNPWIQRAGTADTRSLQAIADSIVRPGMSDKEKARRVWEYEINNRFHATSQDDEVADVVKRVNVYGYSLCYDESKDISDLWRAAGLKVRQGYPTGHSLAEVYYDGGWHELDSDESIISLQRDNESIASETQVVEDHDLMKRTHTYGVLAPDNRLGDEGGAALLFWEGARSGEQPSMTRHTMDFTLRPGESIAWKWNPAGLYHAMQFQNDPGSNDPDQWNKRWRVIAHAMDGETVYDPDFSKASTLEYLQTKGVERKVPGMFGNGLYLTGSTGTVDVPVRTAYPVVGGRVEVTLARQDVMTDAIAVAISFDEGKSWKDVQTSFASDYDRMYVDLNPFFPERDVARYSYVLRFTLSSHSPTPMVALKGFVLHSTLQMAPLAMPGVVLGENNFTYTDDSPGRRVRITHE
;
A
#
# COMPACT_ATOMS: atom_id res chain seq x y z
N MET A 1 4.21 31.07 -81.19
CA MET A 1 4.59 31.60 -79.87
C MET A 1 3.38 31.49 -78.95
N ARG A 2 3.39 30.53 -78.03
CA ARG A 2 2.39 30.37 -76.97
C ARG A 2 3.15 30.06 -75.68
N HIS A 3 2.97 30.91 -74.68
CA HIS A 3 3.64 30.86 -73.39
C HIS A 3 3.13 29.69 -72.55
N TRP A 4 4.05 28.98 -71.89
CA TRP A 4 3.79 27.95 -70.90
C TRP A 4 3.72 28.59 -69.50
N GLY A 5 2.59 28.40 -68.81
CA GLY A 5 2.39 28.78 -67.41
C GLY A 5 2.51 27.54 -66.51
N TRP A 6 3.28 27.67 -65.44
CA TRP A 6 3.50 26.66 -64.42
C TRP A 6 2.25 26.46 -63.55
N VAL A 7 1.84 25.20 -63.35
CA VAL A 7 0.78 24.80 -62.41
C VAL A 7 1.42 24.52 -61.05
N ILE A 8 1.04 25.28 -60.03
CA ILE A 8 1.37 25.04 -58.63
C ILE A 8 0.28 24.11 -58.07
N PHE A 9 0.68 22.91 -57.63
CA PHE A 9 -0.17 22.03 -56.82
C PHE A 9 -0.26 22.61 -55.40
N VAL A 10 -1.45 23.05 -55.00
CA VAL A 10 -1.77 23.37 -53.60
C VAL A 10 -2.22 22.09 -52.93
N SER A 11 -1.37 21.53 -52.08
CA SER A 11 -1.71 20.42 -51.19
C SER A 11 -2.66 20.93 -50.10
N SER A 12 -3.87 20.38 -50.06
CA SER A 12 -4.83 20.62 -48.99
C SER A 12 -4.28 20.08 -47.67
N LEU A 13 -3.92 20.98 -46.75
CA LEU A 13 -3.67 20.64 -45.35
C LEU A 13 -5.01 20.20 -44.74
N MET A 14 -5.17 18.90 -44.48
CA MET A 14 -6.23 18.43 -43.58
C MET A 14 -5.87 18.87 -42.16
N LEU A 15 -6.61 19.85 -41.64
CA LEU A 15 -6.65 20.14 -40.20
C LEU A 15 -7.24 18.90 -39.50
N ALA A 16 -6.38 18.09 -38.89
CA ALA A 16 -6.80 17.14 -37.88
C ALA A 16 -7.38 17.96 -36.71
N GLY A 17 -8.72 18.03 -36.65
CA GLY A 17 -9.40 18.54 -35.47
C GLY A 17 -9.01 17.65 -34.29
N GLY A 18 -8.20 18.17 -33.37
CA GLY A 18 -7.87 17.48 -32.14
C GLY A 18 -9.18 17.12 -31.44
N ALA A 19 -9.40 15.83 -31.20
CA ALA A 19 -10.45 15.40 -30.30
C ALA A 19 -10.17 16.06 -28.95
N VAL A 20 -11.00 17.03 -28.57
CA VAL A 20 -10.99 17.56 -27.21
C VAL A 20 -11.35 16.39 -26.32
N GLY A 21 -10.36 15.90 -25.55
CA GLY A 21 -10.58 14.79 -24.62
C GLY A 21 -11.78 15.08 -23.75
N GLN A 22 -12.73 14.14 -23.67
CA GLN A 22 -13.85 14.30 -22.76
C GLN A 22 -13.33 14.37 -21.33
N ASP A 23 -13.77 15.37 -20.57
CA ASP A 23 -13.51 15.43 -19.13
C ASP A 23 -14.31 14.31 -18.44
N LEU A 24 -13.62 13.21 -18.11
CA LEU A 24 -14.23 12.02 -17.52
C LEU A 24 -14.94 12.31 -16.20
N ARG A 25 -14.57 13.38 -15.47
CA ARG A 25 -15.26 13.81 -14.24
C ARG A 25 -16.72 14.12 -14.49
N THR A 26 -17.05 14.67 -15.65
CA THR A 26 -18.45 15.00 -16.01
C THR A 26 -19.34 13.75 -16.14
N GLN A 27 -18.75 12.56 -16.28
CA GLN A 27 -19.49 11.30 -16.40
C GLN A 27 -19.96 10.74 -15.06
N CYS A 28 -19.45 11.23 -13.92
CA CYS A 28 -19.83 10.75 -12.58
C CYS A 28 -20.61 11.73 -11.71
N GLY A 29 -21.04 12.83 -12.32
CA GLY A 29 -21.77 13.90 -11.65
C GLY A 29 -20.83 15.04 -11.28
N VAL A 30 -21.40 16.25 -11.22
CA VAL A 30 -20.60 17.49 -11.09
C VAL A 30 -20.23 17.79 -9.64
N ASN A 31 -20.82 17.07 -8.67
CA ASN A 31 -20.67 17.35 -7.25
C ASN A 31 -20.02 16.15 -6.53
N PRO A 32 -19.00 16.38 -5.68
CA PRO A 32 -18.50 15.37 -4.75
C PRO A 32 -19.64 14.79 -3.92
N SER A 33 -19.64 13.46 -3.75
CA SER A 33 -20.59 12.75 -2.92
C SER A 33 -19.91 12.37 -1.61
N ARG A 34 -20.68 12.31 -0.52
CA ARG A 34 -20.17 11.88 0.78
C ARG A 34 -21.15 10.93 1.43
N GLN A 35 -20.67 9.78 1.86
CA GLN A 35 -21.46 8.79 2.60
C GLN A 35 -20.81 8.53 3.95
N VAL A 36 -21.61 8.57 5.03
CA VAL A 36 -21.12 8.43 6.40
C VAL A 36 -21.91 7.35 7.12
N GLU A 37 -21.19 6.40 7.69
CA GLU A 37 -21.75 5.33 8.52
C GLU A 37 -21.18 5.43 9.94
N THR A 38 -22.01 5.28 10.96
CA THR A 38 -21.57 5.19 12.37
C THR A 38 -21.89 3.80 12.91
N ILE A 39 -20.89 3.16 13.52
CA ILE A 39 -20.91 1.74 13.85
C ILE A 39 -20.61 1.53 15.33
N ASP A 40 -21.49 0.79 16.00
CA ASP A 40 -21.39 0.41 17.41
C ASP A 40 -21.35 -1.13 17.60
N ALA A 41 -21.27 -1.91 16.51
CA ALA A 41 -21.27 -3.37 16.52
C ALA A 41 -19.97 -3.94 15.91
N SER A 42 -19.46 -5.06 16.43
CA SER A 42 -18.23 -5.71 15.93
C SER A 42 -18.36 -6.30 14.53
N ARG A 43 -19.59 -6.43 14.02
CA ARG A 43 -19.86 -6.74 12.63
C ARG A 43 -21.05 -5.90 12.19
N HIS A 44 -20.87 -5.14 11.12
CA HIS A 44 -21.90 -4.25 10.59
C HIS A 44 -21.86 -4.23 9.08
N SER A 45 -23.02 -4.39 8.45
CA SER A 45 -23.14 -4.33 6.98
C SER A 45 -23.95 -3.12 6.60
N TYR A 46 -23.47 -2.39 5.59
CA TYR A 46 -24.13 -1.21 5.06
C TYR A 46 -23.95 -1.16 3.55
N GLN A 47 -24.83 -0.45 2.87
CA GLN A 47 -24.80 -0.32 1.42
C GLN A 47 -25.13 1.09 0.98
N PHE A 48 -24.55 1.49 -0.14
CA PHE A 48 -24.92 2.71 -0.83
C PHE A 48 -24.60 2.61 -2.32
N ARG A 49 -25.24 3.46 -3.11
CA ARG A 49 -25.09 3.48 -4.56
C ARG A 49 -24.12 4.57 -4.99
N MET A 50 -23.10 4.20 -5.77
CA MET A 50 -22.33 5.16 -6.56
C MET A 50 -23.10 5.44 -7.85
N GLY A 51 -23.47 6.71 -8.06
CA GLY A 51 -24.07 7.18 -9.31
C GLY A 51 -23.05 7.33 -10.45
N GLY A 52 -23.46 7.92 -11.58
CA GLY A 52 -22.59 8.16 -12.72
C GLY A 52 -22.73 7.16 -13.86
N LYS A 53 -21.73 7.13 -14.74
CA LYS A 53 -21.69 6.26 -15.93
C LYS A 53 -20.42 5.42 -16.06
N ILE A 54 -19.36 5.77 -15.36
CA ILE A 54 -18.06 5.10 -15.38
C ILE A 54 -17.51 5.01 -13.95
N ASP A 55 -16.54 4.15 -13.71
CA ASP A 55 -15.79 4.07 -12.46
C ASP A 55 -14.29 3.86 -12.72
N GLY A 56 -13.50 3.76 -11.65
CA GLY A 56 -12.06 3.48 -11.74
C GLY A 56 -11.77 2.23 -12.58
N PRO A 57 -12.32 1.05 -12.23
CA PRO A 57 -12.10 -0.18 -12.99
C PRO A 57 -12.44 -0.12 -14.48
N MET A 58 -13.52 0.56 -14.88
CA MET A 58 -13.87 0.75 -16.31
C MET A 58 -12.87 1.62 -17.08
N THR A 59 -12.04 2.38 -16.37
CA THR A 59 -11.03 3.29 -16.94
C THR A 59 -9.61 2.88 -16.60
N ARG A 60 -9.42 1.61 -16.21
CA ARG A 60 -8.11 1.01 -15.95
C ARG A 60 -7.78 0.03 -17.07
N ASP A 61 -6.52 0.02 -17.50
CA ASP A 61 -6.04 -1.03 -18.38
C ASP A 61 -6.14 -2.40 -17.70
N PRO A 62 -6.23 -3.51 -18.46
CA PRO A 62 -6.07 -4.84 -17.90
C PRO A 62 -4.76 -4.96 -17.12
N ILE A 63 -4.82 -5.55 -15.94
CA ILE A 63 -3.65 -5.79 -15.09
C ILE A 63 -2.91 -7.03 -15.62
N GLY A 64 -1.58 -7.00 -15.61
CA GLY A 64 -0.73 -8.09 -16.07
C GLY A 64 0.74 -7.79 -15.80
N TYR A 65 1.63 -8.37 -16.61
CA TYR A 65 3.08 -8.18 -16.48
C TYR A 65 3.52 -6.70 -16.43
N TRP A 66 2.97 -5.87 -17.31
CA TRP A 66 3.32 -4.45 -17.40
C TRP A 66 2.51 -3.60 -16.43
N ALA A 67 3.09 -2.49 -15.97
CA ALA A 67 2.35 -1.47 -15.24
C ALA A 67 1.17 -0.96 -16.09
N TYR A 68 0.00 -0.87 -15.48
CA TYR A 68 -1.26 -0.51 -16.13
C TYR A 68 -1.51 0.99 -16.08
N ASP A 69 -2.28 1.56 -17.00
CA ASP A 69 -2.75 2.93 -16.87
C ASP A 69 -4.09 3.01 -16.11
N GLN A 70 -4.22 4.01 -15.23
CA GLN A 70 -5.48 4.41 -14.59
C GLN A 70 -5.88 5.79 -15.13
N TYR A 71 -6.77 5.82 -16.11
CA TYR A 71 -7.11 7.07 -16.81
C TYR A 71 -7.99 8.00 -15.97
N TRP A 72 -8.77 7.44 -15.04
CA TRP A 72 -9.60 8.22 -14.12
C TRP A 72 -9.92 7.43 -12.84
N GLU A 73 -10.07 8.11 -11.70
CA GLU A 73 -10.41 7.49 -10.42
C GLU A 73 -11.44 8.38 -9.69
N PRO A 74 -12.69 7.91 -9.52
CA PRO A 74 -13.71 8.65 -8.78
C PRO A 74 -13.53 8.64 -7.27
N ASN A 75 -12.91 7.61 -6.72
CA ASN A 75 -12.70 7.52 -5.28
C ASN A 75 -11.75 8.64 -4.86
N VAL A 76 -12.10 9.39 -3.83
CA VAL A 76 -11.21 10.40 -3.25
C VAL A 76 -10.58 9.81 -1.99
N SER A 77 -11.42 9.40 -1.04
CA SER A 77 -10.93 8.73 0.15
C SER A 77 -11.97 7.89 0.87
N VAL A 78 -11.49 6.92 1.64
CA VAL A 78 -12.27 6.27 2.67
C VAL A 78 -11.56 6.49 4.00
N ARG A 79 -12.24 7.08 4.98
CA ARG A 79 -11.70 7.35 6.31
C ARG A 79 -12.45 6.58 7.38
N MET A 80 -11.72 5.86 8.21
CA MET A 80 -12.22 5.16 9.38
C MET A 80 -11.66 5.81 10.65
N GLU A 81 -12.54 6.18 11.57
CA GLU A 81 -12.19 6.95 12.77
C GLU A 81 -12.79 6.32 14.03
N ASN A 82 -11.98 6.23 15.08
CA ASN A 82 -12.47 5.91 16.41
C ASN A 82 -13.00 7.18 17.10
N ILE A 83 -14.32 7.33 17.12
CA ILE A 83 -15.04 8.43 17.78
C ILE A 83 -15.52 8.05 19.19
N GLY A 84 -15.11 6.88 19.69
CA GLY A 84 -15.42 6.38 21.03
C GLY A 84 -14.31 6.68 22.04
N ASP A 85 -14.45 6.09 23.23
CA ASP A 85 -13.50 6.27 24.33
C ASP A 85 -12.69 4.98 24.64
N THR A 86 -12.82 3.93 23.82
CA THR A 86 -12.06 2.68 23.92
C THR A 86 -11.32 2.37 22.62
N PRO A 87 -10.17 1.68 22.65
CA PRO A 87 -9.47 1.27 21.44
C PRO A 87 -10.34 0.38 20.56
N VAL A 88 -10.18 0.56 19.25
CA VAL A 88 -10.77 -0.32 18.25
C VAL A 88 -9.66 -1.20 17.67
N VAL A 89 -9.71 -2.50 17.95
CA VAL A 89 -8.68 -3.48 17.64
C VAL A 89 -9.03 -4.22 16.35
N ASN A 90 -8.07 -4.27 15.43
CA ASN A 90 -8.17 -4.91 14.11
C ASN A 90 -9.41 -4.50 13.30
N PRO A 91 -9.77 -3.20 13.23
CA PRO A 91 -10.92 -2.81 12.43
C PRO A 91 -10.63 -2.97 10.94
N TRP A 92 -11.60 -3.49 10.21
CA TRP A 92 -11.48 -3.73 8.78
C TRP A 92 -12.79 -3.43 8.05
N ILE A 93 -12.67 -3.01 6.79
CA ILE A 93 -13.81 -2.82 5.88
C ILE A 93 -13.55 -3.57 4.59
N GLN A 94 -14.54 -4.34 4.17
CA GLN A 94 -14.46 -5.12 2.94
C GLN A 94 -15.68 -4.85 2.08
N ARG A 95 -15.45 -4.58 0.80
CA ARG A 95 -16.52 -4.51 -0.20
C ARG A 95 -16.88 -5.91 -0.66
N ALA A 96 -18.17 -6.21 -0.79
CA ALA A 96 -18.63 -7.49 -1.30
C ALA A 96 -18.04 -7.75 -2.70
N GLY A 97 -17.47 -8.94 -2.90
CA GLY A 97 -16.84 -9.34 -4.16
C GLY A 97 -15.34 -9.03 -4.26
N THR A 98 -14.73 -8.40 -3.26
CA THR A 98 -13.26 -8.27 -3.18
C THR A 98 -12.67 -9.28 -2.20
N ALA A 99 -11.38 -9.61 -2.37
CA ALA A 99 -10.67 -10.48 -1.44
C ALA A 99 -10.53 -9.83 -0.05
N ASP A 100 -10.50 -10.66 0.99
CA ASP A 100 -10.04 -10.28 2.32
C ASP A 100 -8.51 -10.38 2.35
N THR A 101 -7.84 -9.24 2.44
CA THR A 101 -6.39 -9.13 2.28
C THR A 101 -5.64 -8.99 3.61
N ARG A 102 -6.29 -9.27 4.75
CA ARG A 102 -5.70 -9.04 6.08
C ARG A 102 -4.54 -9.96 6.45
N SER A 103 -4.55 -11.18 5.93
CA SER A 103 -3.55 -12.20 6.22
C SER A 103 -3.40 -13.15 5.05
N LEU A 104 -2.31 -13.91 5.02
CA LEU A 104 -2.06 -14.93 4.00
C LEU A 104 -3.24 -15.91 3.86
N GLN A 105 -3.75 -16.42 4.99
CA GLN A 105 -4.86 -17.37 4.97
C GLN A 105 -6.15 -16.72 4.47
N ALA A 106 -6.43 -15.48 4.86
CA ALA A 106 -7.63 -14.75 4.40
C ALA A 106 -7.60 -14.51 2.88
N ILE A 107 -6.42 -14.22 2.32
CA ILE A 107 -6.23 -14.08 0.86
C ILE A 107 -6.49 -15.43 0.18
N ALA A 108 -5.85 -16.50 0.66
CA ALA A 108 -6.04 -17.83 0.11
C ALA A 108 -7.52 -18.26 0.15
N ASP A 109 -8.20 -18.09 1.29
CA ASP A 109 -9.62 -18.42 1.49
C ASP A 109 -10.56 -17.56 0.63
N SER A 110 -10.11 -16.37 0.21
CA SER A 110 -10.86 -15.52 -0.72
C SER A 110 -10.76 -16.01 -2.17
N ILE A 111 -9.67 -16.70 -2.51
CA ILE A 111 -9.40 -17.22 -3.85
C ILE A 111 -10.01 -18.62 -4.01
N VAL A 112 -9.77 -19.50 -3.04
CA VAL A 112 -10.18 -20.91 -3.10
C VAL A 112 -11.58 -21.10 -2.51
N ARG A 113 -12.39 -21.95 -3.14
CA ARG A 113 -13.76 -22.24 -2.69
C ARG A 113 -13.89 -23.71 -2.28
N PRO A 114 -14.80 -24.02 -1.33
CA PRO A 114 -15.11 -25.41 -1.01
C PRO A 114 -15.45 -26.22 -2.26
N GLY A 115 -14.84 -27.40 -2.40
CA GLY A 115 -15.08 -28.32 -3.50
C GLY A 115 -14.17 -28.16 -4.72
N MET A 116 -13.30 -27.14 -4.77
CA MET A 116 -12.27 -27.06 -5.81
C MET A 116 -11.26 -28.21 -5.69
N SER A 117 -10.95 -28.84 -6.82
CA SER A 117 -9.80 -29.73 -7.00
C SER A 117 -8.48 -28.98 -6.82
N ASP A 118 -7.38 -29.71 -6.61
CA ASP A 118 -6.07 -29.10 -6.44
C ASP A 118 -5.58 -28.37 -7.72
N LYS A 119 -5.91 -28.91 -8.90
CA LYS A 119 -5.71 -28.22 -10.20
C LYS A 119 -6.44 -26.88 -10.26
N GLU A 120 -7.72 -26.85 -9.84
CA GLU A 120 -8.51 -25.61 -9.84
C GLU A 120 -7.97 -24.60 -8.83
N LYS A 121 -7.59 -25.01 -7.62
CA LYS A 121 -6.96 -24.13 -6.64
C LYS A 121 -5.66 -23.54 -7.18
N ALA A 122 -4.79 -24.37 -7.72
CA ALA A 122 -3.51 -23.95 -8.30
C ALA A 122 -3.71 -22.86 -9.36
N ARG A 123 -4.64 -23.11 -10.29
CA ARG A 123 -5.00 -22.18 -11.35
C ARG A 123 -5.60 -20.88 -10.83
N ARG A 124 -6.50 -20.93 -9.85
CA ARG A 124 -7.15 -19.74 -9.28
C ARG A 124 -6.18 -18.83 -8.54
N VAL A 125 -5.21 -19.43 -7.83
CA VAL A 125 -4.13 -18.67 -7.18
C VAL A 125 -3.26 -17.99 -8.23
N TRP A 126 -2.83 -18.70 -9.27
CA TRP A 126 -2.07 -18.08 -10.37
C TRP A 126 -2.85 -16.97 -11.08
N GLU A 127 -4.15 -17.17 -11.36
CA GLU A 127 -5.02 -16.14 -11.94
C GLU A 127 -5.16 -14.92 -11.03
N TYR A 128 -5.21 -15.12 -9.71
CA TYR A 128 -5.21 -14.00 -8.77
C TYR A 128 -3.91 -13.20 -8.87
N GLU A 129 -2.76 -13.88 -8.85
CA GLU A 129 -1.45 -13.20 -8.93
C GLU A 129 -1.33 -12.34 -10.18
N ILE A 130 -1.53 -12.92 -11.37
CA ILE A 130 -1.31 -12.20 -12.63
C ILE A 130 -2.29 -11.03 -12.86
N ASN A 131 -3.40 -10.96 -12.10
CA ASN A 131 -4.41 -9.91 -12.20
C ASN A 131 -4.36 -8.91 -11.03
N ASN A 132 -3.46 -9.06 -10.06
CA ASN A 132 -3.38 -8.20 -8.87
C ASN A 132 -1.98 -7.63 -8.61
N ARG A 133 -1.08 -7.71 -9.59
CA ARG A 133 0.24 -7.09 -9.54
C ARG A 133 0.77 -6.80 -10.94
N PHE A 134 1.81 -5.99 -11.02
CA PHE A 134 2.68 -5.88 -12.21
C PHE A 134 4.14 -6.16 -11.84
N HIS A 135 5.00 -6.30 -12.84
CA HIS A 135 6.42 -6.62 -12.66
C HIS A 135 7.21 -5.41 -12.17
N ALA A 136 7.66 -5.42 -10.92
CA ALA A 136 8.59 -4.45 -10.33
C ALA A 136 9.11 -4.96 -8.98
N THR A 137 9.94 -4.21 -8.26
CA THR A 137 10.47 -4.67 -6.97
C THR A 137 10.84 -3.48 -6.10
N SER A 138 10.71 -3.65 -4.78
CA SER A 138 11.19 -2.69 -3.79
C SER A 138 12.69 -2.79 -3.54
N GLN A 139 13.38 -3.78 -4.16
CA GLN A 139 14.82 -4.04 -4.01
C GLN A 139 15.25 -4.41 -2.56
N ASP A 140 14.28 -4.78 -1.74
CA ASP A 140 14.41 -5.43 -0.43
C ASP A 140 13.30 -6.50 -0.30
N ASP A 141 13.25 -7.20 0.84
CA ASP A 141 12.29 -8.29 1.04
C ASP A 141 10.84 -7.82 1.34
N GLU A 142 10.51 -6.53 1.18
CA GLU A 142 9.17 -6.03 1.52
C GLU A 142 8.07 -6.58 0.61
N VAL A 143 8.37 -6.81 -0.68
CA VAL A 143 7.41 -7.36 -1.66
C VAL A 143 7.43 -8.88 -1.76
N ALA A 144 8.29 -9.57 -1.02
CA ALA A 144 8.27 -11.04 -0.88
C ALA A 144 7.26 -11.52 0.19
N ASP A 145 6.62 -10.58 0.89
CA ASP A 145 5.51 -10.85 1.80
C ASP A 145 4.19 -10.59 1.08
N VAL A 146 3.39 -11.64 0.84
CA VAL A 146 2.12 -11.57 0.09
C VAL A 146 1.18 -10.50 0.63
N VAL A 147 1.10 -10.35 1.95
CA VAL A 147 0.18 -9.40 2.58
C VAL A 147 0.64 -7.97 2.31
N LYS A 148 1.94 -7.69 2.38
CA LYS A 148 2.50 -6.39 2.02
C LYS A 148 2.41 -6.14 0.52
N ARG A 149 2.76 -7.11 -0.31
CA ARG A 149 2.68 -6.97 -1.77
C ARG A 149 1.27 -6.61 -2.22
N VAL A 150 0.24 -7.26 -1.67
CA VAL A 150 -1.16 -6.94 -2.01
C VAL A 150 -1.61 -5.57 -1.47
N ASN A 151 -1.32 -5.24 -0.21
CA ASN A 151 -1.90 -4.06 0.44
C ASN A 151 -1.06 -2.77 0.31
N VAL A 152 0.25 -2.87 0.14
CA VAL A 152 1.21 -1.75 0.23
C VAL A 152 1.83 -1.41 -1.11
N TYR A 153 2.29 -2.42 -1.86
CA TYR A 153 3.14 -2.19 -3.04
C TYR A 153 2.39 -2.38 -4.37
N GLY A 154 1.61 -3.45 -4.51
CA GLY A 154 0.86 -3.76 -5.73
C GLY A 154 1.73 -4.29 -6.89
N TYR A 155 2.97 -4.69 -6.62
CA TYR A 155 3.93 -5.22 -7.60
C TYR A 155 4.91 -6.20 -6.96
N SER A 156 5.50 -7.07 -7.78
CA SER A 156 6.51 -8.07 -7.40
C SER A 156 7.38 -8.44 -8.60
N LEU A 157 8.60 -8.94 -8.34
CA LEU A 157 9.58 -9.40 -9.32
C LEU A 157 9.75 -10.92 -9.16
N CYS A 158 10.21 -11.64 -10.19
CA CYS A 158 10.38 -13.10 -10.18
C CYS A 158 10.83 -13.72 -8.86
N TYR A 159 11.88 -13.18 -8.22
CA TYR A 159 12.37 -13.68 -6.93
C TYR A 159 11.34 -13.58 -5.81
N ASP A 160 10.60 -12.49 -5.75
CA ASP A 160 9.56 -12.22 -4.76
C ASP A 160 8.30 -13.02 -5.11
N GLU A 161 7.90 -12.97 -6.38
CA GLU A 161 6.68 -13.57 -6.91
C GLU A 161 6.67 -15.09 -6.78
N SER A 162 7.81 -15.77 -7.00
CA SER A 162 7.91 -17.23 -6.81
C SER A 162 7.67 -17.66 -5.36
N LYS A 163 7.96 -16.78 -4.39
CA LYS A 163 7.66 -16.99 -2.97
C LYS A 163 6.21 -16.66 -2.67
N ASP A 164 5.70 -15.56 -3.20
CA ASP A 164 4.30 -15.15 -3.02
C ASP A 164 3.33 -16.25 -3.47
N ILE A 165 3.51 -16.77 -4.68
CA ILE A 165 2.66 -17.86 -5.19
C ILE A 165 2.84 -19.16 -4.42
N SER A 166 4.07 -19.46 -3.98
CA SER A 166 4.35 -20.62 -3.12
C SER A 166 3.64 -20.52 -1.77
N ASP A 167 3.63 -19.33 -1.16
CA ASP A 167 2.97 -19.05 0.12
C ASP A 167 1.45 -19.22 -0.01
N LEU A 168 0.86 -18.72 -1.11
CA LEU A 168 -0.58 -18.87 -1.38
C LEU A 168 -0.99 -20.31 -1.69
N TRP A 169 -0.20 -21.04 -2.48
CA TRP A 169 -0.46 -22.47 -2.73
C TRP A 169 -0.37 -23.30 -1.45
N ARG A 170 0.62 -23.03 -0.58
CA ARG A 170 0.71 -23.69 0.73
C ARG A 170 -0.50 -23.36 1.61
N ALA A 171 -0.93 -22.09 1.65
CA ALA A 171 -2.13 -21.67 2.39
C ALA A 171 -3.42 -22.28 1.82
N ALA A 172 -3.45 -22.58 0.52
CA ALA A 172 -4.52 -23.34 -0.15
C ALA A 172 -4.44 -24.87 0.08
N GLY A 173 -3.45 -25.35 0.83
CA GLY A 173 -3.24 -26.77 1.15
C GLY A 173 -2.58 -27.58 0.04
N LEU A 174 -1.92 -26.93 -0.92
CA LEU A 174 -1.22 -27.57 -2.02
C LEU A 174 0.24 -27.84 -1.66
N LYS A 175 0.82 -28.88 -2.29
CA LYS A 175 2.26 -29.15 -2.19
C LYS A 175 2.99 -28.32 -3.23
N VAL A 176 4.07 -27.68 -2.80
CA VAL A 176 4.90 -26.81 -3.65
C VAL A 176 6.34 -27.30 -3.65
N ARG A 177 7.11 -26.93 -4.67
CA ARG A 177 8.57 -27.04 -4.67
C ARG A 177 9.18 -25.85 -5.40
N GLN A 178 10.44 -25.55 -5.10
CA GLN A 178 11.18 -24.52 -5.83
C GLN A 178 11.50 -24.97 -7.27
N GLY A 179 11.50 -23.99 -8.17
CA GLY A 179 12.02 -24.11 -9.52
C GLY A 179 13.54 -23.96 -9.61
N TYR A 180 14.12 -24.30 -10.76
CA TYR A 180 15.57 -24.19 -11.01
C TYR A 180 15.93 -23.47 -12.33
N PRO A 181 15.37 -22.27 -12.61
CA PRO A 181 15.78 -21.49 -13.77
C PRO A 181 17.13 -20.76 -13.56
N THR A 182 17.69 -20.18 -14.62
CA THR A 182 18.81 -19.22 -14.56
C THR A 182 18.30 -17.82 -14.85
N GLY A 183 18.74 -16.83 -14.07
CA GLY A 183 18.34 -15.43 -14.27
C GLY A 183 16.85 -15.14 -14.01
N HIS A 184 16.12 -16.11 -13.46
CA HIS A 184 14.70 -16.04 -13.12
C HIS A 184 14.44 -16.77 -11.80
N SER A 185 13.20 -16.80 -11.34
CA SER A 185 12.80 -17.59 -10.17
C SER A 185 11.39 -18.11 -10.34
N LEU A 186 11.20 -19.40 -10.05
CA LEU A 186 9.96 -20.13 -10.32
C LEU A 186 9.59 -21.02 -9.12
N ALA A 187 8.34 -21.49 -9.15
CA ALA A 187 7.82 -22.50 -8.25
C ALA A 187 6.91 -23.47 -9.03
N GLU A 188 6.86 -24.72 -8.57
CA GLU A 188 5.97 -25.74 -9.11
C GLU A 188 5.01 -26.23 -8.04
N VAL A 189 3.80 -26.61 -8.46
CA VAL A 189 2.74 -27.13 -7.61
C VAL A 189 2.36 -28.56 -8.02
N TYR A 190 2.06 -29.42 -7.05
CA TYR A 190 1.74 -30.82 -7.29
C TYR A 190 0.23 -31.05 -7.27
N TYR A 191 -0.32 -31.61 -8.35
CA TYR A 191 -1.69 -32.11 -8.44
C TYR A 191 -1.78 -33.21 -9.50
N ASP A 192 -2.86 -33.98 -9.52
CA ASP A 192 -3.12 -35.04 -10.52
C ASP A 192 -1.93 -36.01 -10.77
N GLY A 193 -1.10 -36.23 -9.76
CA GLY A 193 0.04 -37.16 -9.82
C GLY A 193 1.35 -36.55 -10.35
N GLY A 194 1.38 -35.28 -10.74
CA GLY A 194 2.54 -34.61 -11.33
C GLY A 194 2.84 -33.23 -10.76
N TRP A 195 4.01 -32.70 -11.12
CA TRP A 195 4.38 -31.31 -10.87
C TRP A 195 3.98 -30.44 -12.06
N HIS A 196 3.63 -29.20 -11.80
CA HIS A 196 3.17 -28.25 -12.82
C HIS A 196 3.76 -26.87 -12.54
N GLU A 197 4.27 -26.22 -13.57
CA GLU A 197 4.84 -24.88 -13.53
C GLU A 197 3.77 -23.87 -13.96
N LEU A 198 3.42 -22.94 -13.07
CA LEU A 198 2.56 -21.81 -13.37
C LEU A 198 3.33 -20.55 -13.00
N ASP A 199 4.04 -19.97 -13.98
CA ASP A 199 4.85 -18.78 -13.78
C ASP A 199 3.94 -17.55 -13.64
N SER A 200 3.78 -17.08 -12.41
CA SER A 200 3.02 -15.88 -12.13
C SER A 200 3.80 -14.60 -12.36
N ASP A 201 5.14 -14.62 -12.46
CA ASP A 201 5.93 -13.44 -12.81
C ASP A 201 5.87 -13.14 -14.30
N GLU A 202 6.11 -14.12 -15.18
CA GLU A 202 5.96 -13.89 -16.63
C GLU A 202 4.50 -13.97 -17.09
N SER A 203 3.55 -14.25 -16.19
CA SER A 203 2.12 -14.38 -16.51
C SER A 203 1.83 -15.46 -17.54
N ILE A 204 2.52 -16.61 -17.44
CA ILE A 204 2.41 -17.70 -18.41
C ILE A 204 2.06 -19.04 -17.77
N ILE A 205 1.45 -19.89 -18.60
CA ILE A 205 1.38 -21.33 -18.38
C ILE A 205 1.80 -22.03 -19.68
N SER A 206 2.69 -23.00 -19.57
CA SER A 206 3.10 -23.83 -20.70
C SER A 206 2.24 -25.09 -20.75
N LEU A 207 1.56 -25.34 -21.87
CA LEU A 207 0.77 -26.56 -22.04
C LEU A 207 1.59 -27.66 -22.69
N GLN A 208 1.41 -28.88 -22.23
CA GLN A 208 1.91 -30.07 -22.92
C GLN A 208 1.26 -30.21 -24.31
N ARG A 209 1.71 -31.20 -25.08
CA ARG A 209 1.22 -31.43 -26.46
C ARG A 209 -0.25 -31.84 -26.52
N ASP A 210 -0.83 -32.27 -25.39
CA ASP A 210 -2.27 -32.55 -25.26
C ASP A 210 -3.14 -31.29 -25.25
N ASN A 211 -2.55 -30.09 -25.07
CA ASN A 211 -3.25 -28.81 -24.88
C ASN A 211 -4.18 -28.75 -23.67
N GLU A 212 -3.99 -29.63 -22.68
CA GLU A 212 -4.85 -29.71 -21.49
C GLU A 212 -4.04 -29.72 -20.18
N SER A 213 -2.86 -30.34 -20.20
CA SER A 213 -1.99 -30.49 -19.03
C SER A 213 -0.97 -29.37 -19.00
N ILE A 214 -0.82 -28.72 -17.84
CA ILE A 214 0.26 -27.75 -17.62
C ILE A 214 1.57 -28.54 -17.52
N ALA A 215 2.62 -28.06 -18.20
CA ALA A 215 3.94 -28.68 -18.16
C ALA A 215 4.63 -28.40 -16.83
N SER A 216 5.44 -29.34 -16.37
CA SER A 216 6.47 -29.09 -15.36
C SER A 216 7.69 -28.44 -15.99
N GLU A 217 8.58 -27.85 -15.18
CA GLU A 217 9.85 -27.35 -15.69
C GLU A 217 10.67 -28.45 -16.37
N THR A 218 10.63 -29.69 -15.83
CA THR A 218 11.34 -30.83 -16.43
C THR A 218 10.88 -31.08 -17.86
N GLN A 219 9.57 -31.02 -18.09
CA GLN A 219 9.00 -31.21 -19.43
C GLN A 219 9.32 -30.04 -20.36
N VAL A 220 9.39 -28.81 -19.84
CA VAL A 220 9.83 -27.66 -20.64
C VAL A 220 11.32 -27.78 -21.00
N VAL A 221 12.18 -28.24 -20.08
CA VAL A 221 13.61 -28.50 -20.38
C VAL A 221 13.77 -29.58 -21.45
N GLU A 222 12.96 -30.63 -21.40
CA GLU A 222 12.97 -31.70 -22.42
C GLU A 222 12.43 -31.24 -23.78
N ASP A 223 11.47 -30.31 -23.79
CA ASP A 223 10.86 -29.76 -25.00
C ASP A 223 10.56 -28.25 -24.83
N HIS A 224 11.57 -27.42 -25.09
CA HIS A 224 11.44 -25.95 -25.00
C HIS A 224 10.35 -25.36 -25.90
N ASP A 225 9.91 -26.08 -26.93
CA ASP A 225 8.83 -25.62 -27.79
C ASP A 225 7.47 -25.60 -27.05
N LEU A 226 7.32 -26.32 -25.93
CA LEU A 226 6.12 -26.21 -25.09
C LEU A 226 5.88 -24.78 -24.58
N MET A 227 6.95 -24.10 -24.16
CA MET A 227 6.89 -22.71 -23.70
C MET A 227 6.82 -21.71 -24.87
N LYS A 228 7.51 -21.98 -25.98
CA LYS A 228 7.53 -21.08 -27.16
C LYS A 228 6.18 -20.96 -27.88
N ARG A 229 5.17 -21.71 -27.42
CA ARG A 229 3.78 -21.67 -27.88
C ARG A 229 2.89 -20.77 -27.01
N THR A 230 3.44 -20.17 -25.95
CA THR A 230 2.78 -19.16 -25.13
C THR A 230 3.23 -17.75 -25.52
N HIS A 231 2.58 -16.74 -24.96
CA HIS A 231 3.02 -15.34 -25.04
C HIS A 231 3.84 -15.05 -23.78
N THR A 232 5.18 -15.05 -23.89
CA THR A 232 6.02 -14.61 -22.76
C THR A 232 5.62 -13.19 -22.35
N TYR A 233 5.46 -12.96 -21.04
CA TYR A 233 4.88 -11.73 -20.44
C TYR A 233 3.35 -11.61 -20.53
N GLY A 234 2.66 -12.70 -20.88
CA GLY A 234 1.20 -12.82 -20.84
C GLY A 234 0.48 -12.33 -22.10
N VAL A 235 -0.84 -12.51 -22.13
CA VAL A 235 -1.70 -12.28 -23.32
C VAL A 235 -1.78 -10.82 -23.78
N LEU A 236 -1.33 -9.87 -22.95
CA LEU A 236 -1.28 -8.45 -23.30
C LEU A 236 0.02 -8.08 -24.01
N ALA A 237 1.02 -8.96 -23.98
CA ALA A 237 2.29 -8.74 -24.66
C ALA A 237 2.15 -9.00 -26.17
N PRO A 238 2.81 -8.20 -27.03
CA PRO A 238 2.85 -8.47 -28.46
C PRO A 238 3.66 -9.74 -28.74
N ASP A 239 3.30 -10.46 -29.80
CA ASP A 239 4.06 -11.62 -30.28
C ASP A 239 5.54 -11.27 -30.48
N ASN A 240 6.42 -11.97 -29.76
CA ASN A 240 7.86 -11.72 -29.82
C ASN A 240 8.64 -13.02 -29.71
N ARG A 241 8.94 -13.60 -30.87
CA ARG A 241 9.68 -14.87 -30.96
C ARG A 241 11.00 -14.88 -30.21
N LEU A 242 11.75 -13.76 -30.20
CA LEU A 242 13.01 -13.66 -29.46
C LEU A 242 12.78 -13.62 -27.94
N GLY A 243 11.67 -13.01 -27.50
CA GLY A 243 11.23 -13.06 -26.11
C GLY A 243 10.90 -14.50 -25.69
N ASP A 244 10.14 -15.22 -26.50
CA ASP A 244 9.77 -16.61 -26.20
C ASP A 244 10.98 -17.56 -26.20
N GLU A 245 11.94 -17.34 -27.11
CA GLU A 245 13.24 -18.04 -27.08
C GLU A 245 14.01 -17.71 -25.79
N GLY A 246 14.02 -16.44 -25.38
CA GLY A 246 14.68 -15.99 -24.17
C GLY A 246 14.10 -16.62 -22.91
N GLY A 247 12.76 -16.60 -22.77
CA GLY A 247 12.07 -17.20 -21.64
C GLY A 247 12.33 -18.71 -21.54
N ALA A 248 12.22 -19.43 -22.66
CA ALA A 248 12.53 -20.87 -22.68
C ALA A 248 14.00 -21.16 -22.29
N ALA A 249 14.94 -20.28 -22.67
CA ALA A 249 16.35 -20.44 -22.33
C ALA A 249 16.66 -20.23 -20.83
N LEU A 250 15.74 -19.65 -20.05
CA LEU A 250 15.86 -19.56 -18.59
C LEU A 250 15.75 -20.95 -17.94
N LEU A 251 15.06 -21.89 -18.58
CA LEU A 251 14.84 -23.26 -18.10
C LEU A 251 15.86 -24.23 -18.70
N PHE A 252 16.84 -24.66 -17.91
CA PHE A 252 17.96 -25.49 -18.40
C PHE A 252 18.37 -26.62 -17.44
N TRP A 253 17.84 -26.64 -16.22
CA TRP A 253 18.26 -27.59 -15.20
C TRP A 253 17.70 -29.00 -15.46
N GLU A 254 18.58 -29.93 -15.83
CA GLU A 254 18.24 -31.35 -16.09
C GLU A 254 18.27 -32.21 -14.81
N GLY A 255 18.71 -31.65 -13.68
CA GLY A 255 18.87 -32.38 -12.43
C GLY A 255 17.55 -32.63 -11.67
N ALA A 256 17.65 -33.40 -10.59
CA ALA A 256 16.54 -33.58 -9.66
C ALA A 256 16.13 -32.22 -9.05
N ARG A 257 14.81 -32.02 -8.88
CA ARG A 257 14.21 -30.84 -8.24
C ARG A 257 13.62 -31.23 -6.90
N SER A 258 13.97 -30.52 -5.84
CA SER A 258 13.47 -30.76 -4.50
C SER A 258 13.55 -29.52 -3.62
N GLY A 259 12.93 -29.57 -2.44
CA GLY A 259 12.91 -28.45 -1.51
C GLY A 259 11.84 -27.41 -1.84
N GLU A 260 11.61 -26.53 -0.88
CA GLU A 260 10.63 -25.46 -0.95
C GLU A 260 11.33 -24.11 -0.84
N GLN A 261 10.76 -23.09 -1.46
CA GLN A 261 11.14 -21.71 -1.18
C GLN A 261 10.76 -21.38 0.28
N PRO A 262 11.61 -20.64 1.03
CA PRO A 262 11.24 -20.20 2.36
C PRO A 262 10.05 -19.23 2.30
N SER A 263 9.11 -19.39 3.24
CA SER A 263 8.03 -18.40 3.41
C SER A 263 8.60 -17.09 3.94
N MET A 264 8.31 -16.02 3.22
CA MET A 264 8.66 -14.67 3.64
C MET A 264 7.45 -13.92 4.20
N THR A 265 6.23 -14.42 3.96
CA THR A 265 4.99 -13.83 4.49
C THR A 265 4.87 -13.98 6.00
N ARG A 266 4.98 -12.88 6.72
CA ARG A 266 4.87 -12.78 8.19
C ARG A 266 3.96 -11.64 8.62
N HIS A 267 3.63 -10.74 7.71
CA HIS A 267 2.84 -9.55 7.96
C HIS A 267 1.35 -9.87 8.09
N THR A 268 0.66 -9.00 8.81
CA THR A 268 -0.81 -8.96 8.89
C THR A 268 -1.23 -7.50 8.82
N MET A 269 -2.44 -7.25 8.33
CA MET A 269 -3.02 -5.91 8.33
C MET A 269 -3.65 -5.53 9.68
N ASP A 270 -3.13 -6.08 10.78
CA ASP A 270 -3.60 -5.83 12.13
C ASP A 270 -3.10 -4.46 12.62
N PHE A 271 -4.03 -3.61 13.05
CA PHE A 271 -3.74 -2.33 13.69
C PHE A 271 -4.82 -1.98 14.70
N THR A 272 -4.56 -0.99 15.53
CA THR A 272 -5.51 -0.49 16.54
C THR A 272 -5.70 0.99 16.34
N LEU A 273 -6.95 1.46 16.36
CA LEU A 273 -7.27 2.88 16.43
C LEU A 273 -7.55 3.26 17.89
N ARG A 274 -6.66 4.06 18.47
CA ARG A 274 -6.87 4.67 19.79
C ARG A 274 -8.02 5.68 19.73
N PRO A 275 -8.64 6.05 20.87
CA PRO A 275 -9.58 7.18 20.92
C PRO A 275 -8.96 8.44 20.29
N GLY A 276 -9.64 9.04 19.31
CA GLY A 276 -9.11 10.19 18.55
C GLY A 276 -8.16 9.83 17.41
N GLU A 277 -8.01 8.54 17.08
CA GLU A 277 -7.20 8.06 15.97
C GLU A 277 -8.07 7.66 14.76
N SER A 278 -7.51 7.84 13.57
CA SER A 278 -8.13 7.46 12.31
C SER A 278 -7.11 6.96 11.29
N ILE A 279 -7.58 6.17 10.34
CA ILE A 279 -6.87 5.81 9.12
C ILE A 279 -7.69 6.23 7.90
N ALA A 280 -7.02 6.71 6.86
CA ALA A 280 -7.61 7.09 5.59
C ALA A 280 -6.87 6.43 4.43
N TRP A 281 -7.62 5.73 3.57
CA TRP A 281 -7.19 5.29 2.24
C TRP A 281 -7.53 6.42 1.26
N LYS A 282 -6.53 6.93 0.54
CA LYS A 282 -6.70 8.09 -0.37
C LYS A 282 -6.20 7.71 -1.76
N TRP A 283 -7.02 7.93 -2.79
CA TRP A 283 -6.64 7.64 -4.19
C TRP A 283 -5.95 8.84 -4.83
N ASN A 284 -4.90 9.32 -4.17
CA ASN A 284 -4.03 10.35 -4.70
C ASN A 284 -2.66 9.72 -4.99
N PRO A 285 -2.13 9.82 -6.22
CA PRO A 285 -0.80 9.33 -6.53
C PRO A 285 0.22 9.86 -5.54
N ALA A 286 1.05 8.96 -5.01
CA ALA A 286 1.96 9.27 -3.94
C ALA A 286 3.01 10.30 -4.37
N GLY A 287 3.26 11.27 -3.50
CA GLY A 287 4.48 12.07 -3.52
C GLY A 287 5.60 11.45 -2.68
N LEU A 288 5.26 10.50 -1.81
CA LEU A 288 6.17 9.85 -0.86
C LEU A 288 6.02 8.33 -0.96
N TYR A 289 7.12 7.61 -1.11
CA TYR A 289 7.09 6.15 -1.25
C TYR A 289 8.38 5.54 -0.72
N HIS A 290 8.33 4.23 -0.49
CA HIS A 290 9.46 3.38 -0.15
C HIS A 290 9.83 2.52 -1.35
N ALA A 291 11.05 2.68 -1.86
CA ALA A 291 11.67 1.76 -2.80
C ALA A 291 13.19 1.93 -2.77
N MET A 292 13.91 0.82 -2.60
CA MET A 292 15.37 0.85 -2.65
C MET A 292 15.86 1.08 -4.08
N GLN A 293 17.09 1.57 -4.19
CA GLN A 293 17.71 1.77 -5.50
C GLN A 293 18.02 0.43 -6.17
N PHE A 294 17.57 0.27 -7.41
CA PHE A 294 17.97 -0.85 -8.26
C PHE A 294 19.40 -0.62 -8.76
N GLN A 295 20.39 -1.25 -8.11
CA GLN A 295 21.81 -0.91 -8.31
C GLN A 295 22.35 -1.26 -9.70
N ASN A 296 21.71 -2.17 -10.44
CA ASN A 296 22.22 -2.71 -11.70
C ASN A 296 21.16 -2.67 -12.82
N ASP A 297 20.43 -1.57 -12.98
CA ASP A 297 19.45 -1.46 -14.08
C ASP A 297 20.21 -1.46 -15.43
N PRO A 298 20.11 -2.52 -16.24
CA PRO A 298 20.97 -2.66 -17.41
C PRO A 298 20.75 -1.52 -18.41
N GLY A 299 21.83 -0.76 -18.68
CA GLY A 299 21.82 0.28 -19.71
C GLY A 299 21.40 1.67 -19.23
N SER A 300 21.28 1.90 -17.91
CA SER A 300 21.00 3.23 -17.35
C SER A 300 21.97 3.64 -16.24
N ASN A 301 22.35 4.92 -16.23
CA ASN A 301 23.06 5.56 -15.11
C ASN A 301 22.11 6.35 -14.20
N ASP A 302 20.81 6.40 -14.54
CA ASP A 302 19.80 7.04 -13.70
C ASP A 302 19.41 6.08 -12.57
N PRO A 303 19.70 6.41 -11.30
CA PRO A 303 19.45 5.53 -10.16
C PRO A 303 17.96 5.23 -9.94
N ASP A 304 17.05 5.98 -10.57
CA ASP A 304 15.60 5.81 -10.47
C ASP A 304 14.96 5.28 -11.77
N GLN A 305 15.78 4.87 -12.75
CA GLN A 305 15.29 4.38 -14.05
C GLN A 305 14.33 3.20 -13.90
N TRP A 306 14.61 2.28 -12.98
CA TRP A 306 13.75 1.13 -12.71
C TRP A 306 12.33 1.55 -12.30
N ASN A 307 12.23 2.43 -11.30
CA ASN A 307 10.95 2.92 -10.80
C ASN A 307 10.18 3.70 -11.87
N LYS A 308 10.89 4.48 -12.72
CA LYS A 308 10.30 5.19 -13.86
C LYS A 308 9.79 4.24 -14.93
N ARG A 309 10.59 3.23 -15.31
CA ARG A 309 10.25 2.22 -16.31
C ARG A 309 8.99 1.45 -15.92
N TRP A 310 8.92 1.05 -14.66
CA TRP A 310 7.79 0.28 -14.12
C TRP A 310 6.72 1.14 -13.46
N ARG A 311 6.83 2.47 -13.54
CA ARG A 311 5.83 3.43 -13.04
C ARG A 311 5.43 3.19 -11.57
N VAL A 312 6.36 2.71 -10.74
CA VAL A 312 6.13 2.36 -9.32
C VAL A 312 5.39 3.49 -8.57
N ILE A 313 5.85 4.72 -8.75
CA ILE A 313 5.30 5.92 -8.10
C ILE A 313 3.84 6.16 -8.49
N ALA A 314 3.47 5.89 -9.75
CA ALA A 314 2.09 6.07 -10.22
C ALA A 314 1.10 5.08 -9.59
N HIS A 315 1.61 4.01 -8.99
CA HIS A 315 0.83 2.95 -8.34
C HIS A 315 1.00 2.88 -6.83
N ALA A 316 1.71 3.84 -6.24
CA ALA A 316 1.73 4.07 -4.81
C ALA A 316 0.71 5.17 -4.45
N MET A 317 -0.02 4.99 -3.36
CA MET A 317 -1.04 5.94 -2.89
C MET A 317 -0.73 6.38 -1.45
N ASP A 318 -0.81 7.70 -1.22
CA ASP A 318 -0.53 8.31 0.09
C ASP A 318 -1.76 8.30 1.00
N GLY A 319 -1.97 7.17 1.67
CA GLY A 319 -2.88 7.08 2.81
C GLY A 319 -2.37 7.85 4.02
N GLU A 320 -3.16 7.91 5.09
CA GLU A 320 -2.77 8.67 6.29
C GLU A 320 -3.36 8.05 7.56
N THR A 321 -2.57 7.98 8.63
CA THR A 321 -3.10 7.88 9.99
C THR A 321 -3.03 9.24 10.66
N VAL A 322 -4.07 9.58 11.41
CA VAL A 322 -4.15 10.83 12.17
C VAL A 322 -4.48 10.51 13.61
N TYR A 323 -3.69 11.03 14.54
CA TYR A 323 -3.93 10.95 15.97
C TYR A 323 -4.08 12.35 16.58
N ASP A 324 -5.28 12.64 17.09
CA ASP A 324 -5.68 13.90 17.71
C ASP A 324 -6.28 13.62 19.11
N PRO A 325 -5.43 13.38 20.12
CA PRO A 325 -5.91 13.07 21.46
C PRO A 325 -6.54 14.29 22.15
N ASP A 326 -7.79 14.16 22.58
CA ASP A 326 -8.46 15.16 23.41
C ASP A 326 -7.90 15.15 24.84
N PHE A 327 -7.03 16.11 25.18
CA PHE A 327 -6.41 16.21 26.51
C PHE A 327 -7.43 16.45 27.65
N SER A 328 -8.69 16.78 27.32
CA SER A 328 -9.78 16.92 28.30
C SER A 328 -10.40 15.58 28.70
N LYS A 329 -9.98 14.48 28.08
CA LYS A 329 -10.37 13.11 28.43
C LYS A 329 -9.19 12.34 29.00
N ALA A 330 -9.43 11.51 30.01
CA ALA A 330 -8.39 10.63 30.54
C ALA A 330 -8.10 9.47 29.57
N SER A 331 -9.15 8.94 28.93
CA SER A 331 -9.09 7.79 28.02
C SER A 331 -8.14 7.98 26.84
N THR A 332 -8.00 9.19 26.30
CA THR A 332 -7.08 9.52 25.20
C THR A 332 -5.61 9.62 25.66
N LEU A 333 -5.36 9.87 26.94
CA LEU A 333 -4.02 10.08 27.48
C LEU A 333 -3.36 8.78 27.96
N GLU A 334 -4.13 7.71 28.16
CA GLU A 334 -3.62 6.39 28.57
C GLU A 334 -2.63 5.79 27.56
N TYR A 335 -2.62 6.28 26.32
CA TYR A 335 -1.75 5.84 25.24
C TYR A 335 -0.50 6.71 25.05
N LEU A 336 -0.29 7.70 25.92
CA LEU A 336 0.90 8.52 25.96
C LEU A 336 1.80 8.04 27.10
N GLN A 337 3.12 8.03 26.88
CA GLN A 337 4.07 7.77 27.97
C GLN A 337 4.59 9.10 28.49
N THR A 338 4.16 9.48 29.69
CA THR A 338 4.46 10.80 30.28
C THR A 338 5.41 10.69 31.47
N LYS A 339 6.38 11.61 31.57
CA LYS A 339 7.26 11.75 32.74
C LYS A 339 7.44 13.23 33.07
N GLY A 340 7.30 13.60 34.34
CA GLY A 340 7.52 14.99 34.77
C GLY A 340 6.52 16.01 34.21
N VAL A 341 5.35 15.54 33.77
CA VAL A 341 4.22 16.38 33.37
C VAL A 341 2.94 15.91 34.07
N GLU A 342 2.00 16.81 34.28
CA GLU A 342 0.69 16.55 34.87
C GLU A 342 -0.44 17.16 34.04
N ARG A 343 -1.56 16.46 33.95
CA ARG A 343 -2.75 16.96 33.28
C ARG A 343 -3.48 17.99 34.18
N LYS A 344 -3.82 19.16 33.63
CA LYS A 344 -4.67 20.18 34.31
C LYS A 344 -5.85 20.58 33.43
N VAL A 345 -7.03 20.77 34.03
CA VAL A 345 -8.33 20.99 33.32
C VAL A 345 -9.17 22.13 33.94
N PRO A 346 -8.65 22.82 34.96
CA PRO A 346 -8.01 24.06 34.54
C PRO A 346 -6.55 24.17 35.01
N GLY A 347 -5.70 24.63 34.11
CA GLY A 347 -4.38 25.19 34.43
C GLY A 347 -4.31 26.65 33.98
N MET A 348 -3.16 27.30 34.20
CA MET A 348 -2.95 28.72 33.85
C MET A 348 -3.29 29.04 32.39
N PHE A 349 -2.96 28.14 31.47
CA PHE A 349 -3.25 28.28 30.04
C PHE A 349 -4.54 27.56 29.62
N GLY A 350 -5.34 27.02 30.56
CA GLY A 350 -6.47 26.12 30.30
C GLY A 350 -6.06 24.64 30.30
N ASN A 351 -6.81 23.79 29.58
CA ASN A 351 -6.59 22.33 29.57
C ASN A 351 -5.26 21.91 28.90
N GLY A 352 -4.43 21.08 29.54
CA GLY A 352 -3.17 20.62 28.94
C GLY A 352 -2.30 19.75 29.84
N LEU A 353 -1.15 19.32 29.32
CA LEU A 353 -0.09 18.63 30.06
C LEU A 353 0.98 19.64 30.47
N TYR A 354 1.07 19.91 31.78
CA TYR A 354 1.93 20.92 32.38
C TYR A 354 3.19 20.31 32.96
N LEU A 355 4.33 20.94 32.72
CA LEU A 355 5.60 20.59 33.34
C LEU A 355 5.53 20.70 34.88
N THR A 356 6.02 19.71 35.62
CA THR A 356 6.01 19.70 37.10
C THR A 356 7.40 19.86 37.73
N GLY A 357 8.47 19.87 36.92
CA GLY A 357 9.86 20.02 37.36
C GLY A 357 10.70 20.80 36.34
N SER A 358 12.00 20.57 36.28
CA SER A 358 12.86 21.25 35.28
C SER A 358 12.73 20.65 33.88
N THR A 359 12.36 19.37 33.77
CA THR A 359 12.19 18.67 32.48
C THR A 359 11.09 17.64 32.58
N GLY A 360 10.28 17.53 31.52
CA GLY A 360 9.24 16.53 31.35
C GLY A 360 9.15 16.05 29.92
N THR A 361 8.62 14.85 29.70
CA THR A 361 8.45 14.24 28.38
C THR A 361 7.04 13.71 28.18
N VAL A 362 6.59 13.77 26.93
CA VAL A 362 5.36 13.13 26.44
C VAL A 362 5.75 12.35 25.20
N ASP A 363 5.75 11.03 25.29
CA ASP A 363 6.08 10.15 24.17
C ASP A 363 4.79 9.59 23.56
N VAL A 364 4.75 9.61 22.23
CA VAL A 364 3.64 9.17 21.38
C VAL A 364 4.12 7.99 20.55
N PRO A 365 3.86 6.74 21.00
CA PRO A 365 4.13 5.57 20.19
C PRO A 365 3.19 5.54 18.98
N VAL A 366 3.73 5.22 17.81
CA VAL A 366 3.00 5.00 16.57
C VAL A 366 3.34 3.60 16.05
N ARG A 367 2.32 2.85 15.68
CA ARG A 367 2.44 1.52 15.05
C ARG A 367 1.34 1.37 14.01
N THR A 368 1.73 0.98 12.81
CA THR A 368 0.83 0.88 11.65
C THR A 368 1.05 -0.43 10.91
N ALA A 369 0.01 -0.89 10.21
CA ALA A 369 0.12 -2.05 9.30
C ALA A 369 0.70 -1.69 7.92
N TYR A 370 0.83 -0.40 7.61
CA TYR A 370 1.44 0.11 6.40
C TYR A 370 2.77 0.79 6.73
N PRO A 371 3.76 0.80 5.83
CA PRO A 371 4.98 1.56 6.05
C PRO A 371 4.67 3.06 6.05
N VAL A 372 5.26 3.76 6.99
CA VAL A 372 5.23 5.21 7.12
C VAL A 372 6.31 5.79 6.20
N VAL A 373 5.87 6.60 5.23
CA VAL A 373 6.72 7.22 4.20
C VAL A 373 6.84 8.74 4.38
N GLY A 374 6.22 9.28 5.43
CA GLY A 374 6.31 10.68 5.78
C GLY A 374 5.34 11.06 6.90
N GLY A 375 5.21 12.35 7.15
CA GLY A 375 4.27 12.84 8.14
C GLY A 375 4.49 14.28 8.53
N ARG A 376 3.63 14.74 9.44
CA ARG A 376 3.72 16.07 10.04
C ARG A 376 3.11 16.03 11.43
N VAL A 377 3.52 16.95 12.28
CA VAL A 377 2.84 17.19 13.55
C VAL A 377 2.44 18.65 13.65
N GLU A 378 1.20 18.87 14.02
CA GLU A 378 0.67 20.18 14.35
C GLU A 378 0.58 20.27 15.88
N VAL A 379 1.23 21.26 16.48
CA VAL A 379 1.43 21.32 17.94
C VAL A 379 0.85 22.62 18.48
N THR A 380 0.11 22.55 19.58
CA THR A 380 -0.30 23.72 20.36
C THR A 380 0.44 23.68 21.69
N LEU A 381 1.13 24.77 22.02
CA LEU A 381 1.95 24.90 23.21
C LEU A 381 1.73 26.25 23.90
N ALA A 382 2.08 26.34 25.18
CA ALA A 382 2.03 27.59 25.94
C ALA A 382 3.15 27.65 26.96
N ARG A 383 3.86 28.79 27.02
CA ARG A 383 4.95 29.06 27.96
C ARG A 383 4.77 30.42 28.62
N GLN A 384 5.19 30.55 29.87
CA GLN A 384 5.23 31.85 30.53
C GLN A 384 6.47 32.65 30.11
N ASP A 385 7.64 32.00 30.01
CA ASP A 385 8.87 32.63 29.55
C ASP A 385 9.33 32.00 28.24
N VAL A 386 8.94 32.61 27.10
CA VAL A 386 9.31 32.14 25.76
C VAL A 386 10.81 32.19 25.47
N MET A 387 11.60 32.90 26.29
CA MET A 387 13.05 33.04 26.10
C MET A 387 13.84 31.95 26.83
N THR A 388 13.34 31.44 27.95
CA THR A 388 14.04 30.42 28.75
C THR A 388 13.35 29.06 28.76
N ASP A 389 12.04 29.02 28.55
CA ASP A 389 11.28 27.78 28.50
C ASP A 389 11.26 27.21 27.08
N ALA A 390 11.36 25.90 26.94
CA ALA A 390 11.41 25.24 25.65
C ALA A 390 10.45 24.06 25.58
N ILE A 391 9.92 23.84 24.37
CA ILE A 391 9.37 22.56 23.94
C ILE A 391 10.17 22.12 22.71
N ALA A 392 10.65 20.89 22.73
CA ALA A 392 11.35 20.27 21.62
C ALA A 392 10.65 18.98 21.18
N VAL A 393 10.78 18.64 19.91
CA VAL A 393 10.28 17.42 19.29
C VAL A 393 11.46 16.57 18.84
N ALA A 394 11.45 15.28 19.19
CA ALA A 394 12.42 14.29 18.71
C ALA A 394 11.69 13.03 18.24
N ILE A 395 12.34 12.26 17.37
CA ILE A 395 11.81 11.00 16.83
C ILE A 395 12.77 9.85 17.10
N SER A 396 12.22 8.67 17.40
CA SER A 396 12.96 7.43 17.59
C SER A 396 12.37 6.31 16.74
N PHE A 397 13.25 5.48 16.16
CA PHE A 397 12.89 4.30 15.36
C PHE A 397 13.28 2.98 16.05
N ASP A 398 13.76 3.05 17.29
CA ASP A 398 14.31 1.91 18.05
C ASP A 398 13.75 1.84 19.48
N GLU A 399 12.48 2.20 19.63
CA GLU A 399 11.73 2.18 20.90
C GLU A 399 12.34 3.11 21.96
N GLY A 400 12.87 4.26 21.53
CA GLY A 400 13.39 5.29 22.42
C GLY A 400 14.83 5.07 22.90
N LYS A 401 15.57 4.12 22.32
CA LYS A 401 17.00 3.88 22.63
C LYS A 401 17.88 4.98 22.05
N SER A 402 17.57 5.46 20.85
CA SER A 402 18.19 6.62 20.21
C SER A 402 17.14 7.60 19.71
N TRP A 403 17.54 8.87 19.64
CA TRP A 403 16.67 10.00 19.29
C TRP A 403 17.33 10.86 18.22
N LYS A 404 16.54 11.26 17.22
CA LYS A 404 16.89 12.28 16.24
C LYS A 404 16.08 13.54 16.55
N ASP A 405 16.74 14.68 16.62
CA ASP A 405 16.06 15.95 16.84
C ASP A 405 15.23 16.33 15.61
N VAL A 406 13.95 16.66 15.84
CA VAL A 406 13.02 17.11 14.79
C VAL A 406 12.88 18.63 14.85
N GLN A 407 12.56 19.16 16.03
CA GLN A 407 12.39 20.59 16.27
C GLN A 407 12.97 20.92 17.64
N THR A 408 14.04 21.71 17.71
CA THR A 408 14.74 21.97 18.99
C THR A 408 14.19 23.18 19.76
N SER A 409 13.46 24.07 19.09
CA SER A 409 12.80 25.22 19.73
C SER A 409 11.69 25.78 18.85
N PHE A 410 10.73 26.47 19.46
CA PHE A 410 9.67 27.17 18.75
C PHE A 410 9.79 28.68 18.97
N ALA A 411 9.79 29.45 17.87
CA ALA A 411 10.02 30.90 17.90
C ALA A 411 8.88 31.71 18.52
N SER A 412 7.71 31.11 18.75
CA SER A 412 6.51 31.76 19.29
C SER A 412 5.54 30.71 19.84
N ASP A 413 4.47 31.18 20.48
CA ASP A 413 3.40 30.35 21.07
C ASP A 413 2.06 30.54 20.33
N TYR A 414 2.07 30.71 18.99
CA TYR A 414 0.82 30.81 18.22
C TYR A 414 -0.01 29.51 18.34
N ASP A 415 -1.33 29.64 18.21
CA ASP A 415 -2.33 28.60 18.52
C ASP A 415 -2.09 27.24 17.82
N ARG A 416 -1.32 27.17 16.73
CA ARG A 416 -0.92 25.90 16.09
C ARG A 416 0.38 26.06 15.30
N MET A 417 1.37 25.22 15.59
CA MET A 417 2.68 25.22 14.93
C MET A 417 2.86 23.95 14.11
N TYR A 418 3.40 24.08 12.90
CA TYR A 418 3.65 22.98 11.97
C TYR A 418 5.09 22.48 12.08
N VAL A 419 5.28 21.17 12.16
CA VAL A 419 6.59 20.52 12.14
C VAL A 419 6.58 19.41 11.09
N ASP A 420 7.51 19.48 10.15
CA ASP A 420 7.66 18.50 9.07
C ASP A 420 8.41 17.25 9.56
N LEU A 421 7.85 16.07 9.31
CA LEU A 421 8.51 14.79 9.63
C LEU A 421 9.05 14.08 8.39
N ASN A 422 8.76 14.56 7.17
CA ASN A 422 9.20 13.90 5.93
C ASN A 422 10.71 13.64 5.84
N PRO A 423 11.62 14.54 6.31
CA PRO A 423 13.06 14.28 6.25
C PRO A 423 13.53 13.05 7.04
N PHE A 424 12.69 12.50 7.92
CA PHE A 424 13.00 11.32 8.75
C PHE A 424 12.54 10.00 8.13
N PHE A 425 11.83 10.04 7.01
CA PHE A 425 11.34 8.87 6.26
C PHE A 425 11.82 8.93 4.80
N PRO A 426 13.15 8.87 4.54
CA PRO A 426 13.65 8.92 3.18
C PRO A 426 13.26 7.65 2.42
N GLU A 427 13.00 7.81 1.11
CA GLU A 427 12.47 6.75 0.22
C GLU A 427 13.31 5.45 0.17
N ARG A 428 14.61 5.55 0.50
CA ARG A 428 15.61 4.45 0.42
C ARG A 428 16.12 3.99 1.79
N ASP A 429 15.47 4.39 2.88
CA ASP A 429 15.73 3.80 4.18
C ASP A 429 14.87 2.56 4.38
N VAL A 430 15.25 1.70 5.33
CA VAL A 430 14.43 0.55 5.73
C VAL A 430 12.99 1.00 6.02
N ALA A 431 12.02 0.29 5.46
CA ALA A 431 10.59 0.54 5.66
C ALA A 431 10.24 0.61 7.16
N ARG A 432 9.50 1.65 7.56
CA ARG A 432 9.19 1.93 8.98
C ARG A 432 7.72 1.67 9.27
N TYR A 433 7.43 0.70 10.13
CA TYR A 433 6.05 0.38 10.58
C TYR A 433 5.74 0.90 11.99
N SER A 434 6.74 1.51 12.63
CA SER A 434 6.60 2.09 13.96
C SER A 434 7.66 3.15 14.22
N TYR A 435 7.31 4.14 15.03
CA TYR A 435 8.23 5.13 15.59
C TYR A 435 7.66 5.69 16.90
N VAL A 436 8.48 6.42 17.64
CA VAL A 436 8.05 7.17 18.82
C VAL A 436 8.37 8.64 18.60
N LEU A 437 7.37 9.51 18.72
CA LEU A 437 7.56 10.96 18.74
C LEU A 437 7.60 11.43 20.20
N ARG A 438 8.60 12.20 20.60
CA ARG A 438 8.74 12.75 21.95
C ARG A 438 8.62 14.26 21.92
N PHE A 439 7.74 14.79 22.77
CA PHE A 439 7.77 16.18 23.18
C PHE A 439 8.57 16.29 24.48
N THR A 440 9.58 17.15 24.52
CA THR A 440 10.34 17.47 25.74
C THR A 440 10.03 18.89 26.17
N LEU A 441 9.49 19.05 27.37
CA LEU A 441 9.22 20.35 27.99
C LEU A 441 10.34 20.65 28.97
N SER A 442 10.89 21.86 28.95
CA SER A 442 11.91 22.29 29.91
C SER A 442 11.71 23.72 30.38
N SER A 443 12.12 23.98 31.63
CA SER A 443 12.11 25.31 32.24
C SER A 443 13.23 25.41 33.27
N HIS A 444 13.80 26.61 33.41
CA HIS A 444 14.73 26.93 34.49
C HIS A 444 14.02 27.47 35.74
N SER A 445 12.70 27.71 35.65
CA SER A 445 11.90 28.20 36.77
C SER A 445 11.64 27.08 37.80
N PRO A 446 11.71 27.35 39.11
CA PRO A 446 11.28 26.41 40.14
C PRO A 446 9.76 26.20 40.16
N THR A 447 9.00 27.10 39.51
CA THR A 447 7.56 26.98 39.28
C THR A 447 7.29 27.05 37.78
N PRO A 448 7.57 25.96 37.03
CA PRO A 448 7.52 25.95 35.58
C PRO A 448 6.09 26.18 35.08
N MET A 449 5.92 27.15 34.18
CA MET A 449 4.65 27.40 33.49
C MET A 449 4.83 27.11 32.01
N VAL A 450 4.97 25.81 31.71
CA VAL A 450 5.14 25.26 30.35
C VAL A 450 4.10 24.17 30.16
N ALA A 451 3.34 24.22 29.07
CA ALA A 451 2.31 23.25 28.78
C ALA A 451 2.29 22.83 27.31
N LEU A 452 2.15 21.53 27.09
CA LEU A 452 1.67 20.97 25.82
C LEU A 452 0.14 20.99 25.87
N LYS A 453 -0.48 21.72 24.97
CA LYS A 453 -1.93 21.97 24.96
C LYS A 453 -2.70 20.97 24.12
N GLY A 454 -2.04 20.45 23.08
CA GLY A 454 -2.56 19.45 22.17
C GLY A 454 -1.60 19.25 21.02
N PHE A 455 -1.83 18.20 20.26
CA PHE A 455 -1.16 17.98 18.98
C PHE A 455 -2.05 17.17 18.05
N VAL A 456 -1.83 17.31 16.75
CA VAL A 456 -2.38 16.43 15.72
C VAL A 456 -1.21 15.82 14.96
N LEU A 457 -1.03 14.51 15.12
CA LEU A 457 0.04 13.76 14.47
C LEU A 457 -0.51 13.09 13.21
N HIS A 458 0.08 13.41 12.07
CA HIS A 458 -0.20 12.80 10.78
C HIS A 458 0.97 11.93 10.37
N SER A 459 0.72 10.66 10.07
CA SER A 459 1.70 9.74 9.47
C SER A 459 1.20 9.34 8.08
N THR A 460 1.95 9.71 7.04
CA THR A 460 1.66 9.33 5.66
C THR A 460 2.05 7.87 5.44
N LEU A 461 1.15 7.10 4.84
CA LEU A 461 1.29 5.67 4.61
C LEU A 461 1.34 5.38 3.12
N GLN A 462 2.18 4.45 2.70
CA GLN A 462 2.12 3.91 1.34
C GLN A 462 1.09 2.78 1.26
N MET A 463 0.23 2.83 0.24
CA MET A 463 -0.83 1.85 0.00
C MET A 463 -0.92 1.46 -1.48
N ALA A 464 -1.32 0.22 -1.76
CA ALA A 464 -1.59 -0.25 -3.11
C ALA A 464 -3.07 -0.01 -3.49
N PRO A 465 -3.37 0.66 -4.61
CA PRO A 465 -4.73 1.06 -4.96
C PRO A 465 -5.69 -0.11 -5.19
N LEU A 466 -5.17 -1.28 -5.59
CA LEU A 466 -5.99 -2.45 -5.88
C LEU A 466 -6.62 -3.08 -4.63
N ALA A 467 -5.99 -2.92 -3.47
CA ALA A 467 -6.46 -3.46 -2.19
C ALA A 467 -7.27 -2.43 -1.36
N MET A 468 -7.28 -1.16 -1.76
CA MET A 468 -8.00 -0.12 -1.05
C MET A 468 -9.53 -0.32 -1.16
N PRO A 469 -10.31 0.08 -0.14
CA PRO A 469 -11.75 -0.21 -0.03
C PRO A 469 -12.62 0.74 -0.88
N GLY A 470 -12.28 0.88 -2.17
CA GLY A 470 -12.94 1.80 -3.10
C GLY A 470 -14.31 1.32 -3.52
N VAL A 471 -15.12 2.26 -3.98
CA VAL A 471 -16.44 2.04 -4.56
C VAL A 471 -16.37 1.90 -6.08
N VAL A 472 -17.34 1.20 -6.64
CA VAL A 472 -17.54 1.04 -8.08
C VAL A 472 -18.94 1.51 -8.47
N LEU A 473 -19.18 1.69 -9.77
CA LEU A 473 -20.46 2.13 -10.29
C LEU A 473 -21.60 1.19 -9.84
N GLY A 474 -22.70 1.75 -9.35
CA GLY A 474 -23.86 0.98 -8.89
C GLY A 474 -23.84 0.71 -7.38
N GLU A 475 -24.44 -0.42 -6.97
CA GLU A 475 -24.60 -0.76 -5.55
C GLU A 475 -23.29 -1.29 -4.97
N ASN A 476 -22.84 -0.68 -3.87
CA ASN A 476 -21.68 -1.12 -3.11
C ASN A 476 -22.16 -1.62 -1.74
N ASN A 477 -21.84 -2.87 -1.43
CA ASN A 477 -22.16 -3.49 -0.15
C ASN A 477 -20.86 -3.65 0.64
N PHE A 478 -20.79 -3.05 1.83
CA PHE A 478 -19.63 -3.12 2.70
C PHE A 478 -19.95 -3.91 3.96
N THR A 479 -18.96 -4.64 4.46
CA THR A 479 -18.96 -5.24 5.79
C THR A 479 -17.79 -4.68 6.58
N TYR A 480 -18.10 -4.12 7.74
CA TYR A 480 -17.14 -3.76 8.77
C TYR A 480 -17.01 -4.90 9.79
N THR A 481 -15.79 -5.13 10.28
CA THR A 481 -15.50 -6.03 11.40
C THR A 481 -14.42 -5.49 12.31
N ASP A 482 -14.44 -5.83 13.60
CA ASP A 482 -13.36 -5.58 14.57
C ASP A 482 -13.37 -6.60 15.73
N ASP A 483 -12.27 -6.66 16.48
CA ASP A 483 -12.05 -7.59 17.61
C ASP A 483 -12.23 -6.92 18.99
N SER A 484 -12.84 -5.73 19.03
CA SER A 484 -12.85 -4.86 20.21
C SER A 484 -13.98 -5.21 21.19
N PRO A 485 -13.74 -5.14 22.51
CA PRO A 485 -14.79 -5.31 23.51
C PRO A 485 -15.78 -4.13 23.55
N GLY A 486 -15.36 -2.95 23.10
CA GLY A 486 -16.17 -1.73 22.98
C GLY A 486 -15.70 -0.94 21.75
N ARG A 487 -16.62 -0.32 21.02
CA ARG A 487 -16.29 0.45 19.82
C ARG A 487 -17.31 1.55 19.59
N ARG A 488 -16.86 2.59 18.91
CA ARG A 488 -17.72 3.55 18.22
C ARG A 488 -16.93 4.11 17.06
N VAL A 489 -17.23 3.63 15.85
CA VAL A 489 -16.46 3.94 14.65
C VAL A 489 -17.30 4.77 13.69
N ARG A 490 -16.67 5.75 13.04
CA ARG A 490 -17.25 6.45 11.89
C ARG A 490 -16.46 6.09 10.64
N ILE A 491 -17.16 5.65 9.60
CA ILE A 491 -16.60 5.47 8.26
C ILE A 491 -17.16 6.55 7.35
N THR A 492 -16.30 7.22 6.61
CA THR A 492 -16.67 8.24 5.62
C THR A 492 -16.10 7.82 4.26
N HIS A 493 -16.95 7.75 3.23
CA HIS A 493 -16.57 7.57 1.83
C HIS A 493 -16.77 8.89 1.09
N GLU A 494 -15.77 9.30 0.31
CA GLU A 494 -15.74 10.55 -0.48
C GLU A 494 -15.33 10.33 -1.93
#